data_AF-A0A957VR74-F1
#
_entry.id   AF-A0A957VR74-F1
#
_cell.length_a   1.000
_cell.length_b   1.000
_cell.length_c   1.000
_cell.angle_alpha   90.00
_cell.angle_beta   90.00
_cell.angle_gamma   90.00
#
_symmetry.space_group_name_H-M   'P 1'
#
loop_
_entity.id
_entity.type
_entity.pdbx_description
1 polymer ?
#
loop_
_entity_poly.entity_id
_entity_poly.type
_entity_poly.pdbx_seq_one_letter_code
_entity_poly.pdbx_strand_id
1 'polypeptide(L)' 'MSKVTVLSLLVEEMRNGRINVVDLTQSLGPDTPVIQLPEMFSQSPGLTVQQISKYDDAGPAWYWNTLT' A
#
# COMPACT_ATOMS: atom_id res chain seq x y z
N MET A 1 2.66 38.80 11.45
CA MET A 1 3.46 37.60 11.16
C MET A 1 2.54 36.40 11.17
N SER A 2 2.67 35.49 10.20
CA SER A 2 2.05 34.17 10.29
C SER A 2 2.60 33.45 11.52
N LYS A 3 1.72 32.86 12.34
CA LYS A 3 2.12 32.08 13.52
C LYS A 3 2.77 30.78 13.03
N VAL A 4 4.02 30.54 13.41
CA VAL A 4 4.64 29.22 13.20
C VAL A 4 3.91 28.20 14.05
N THR A 5 3.41 27.15 13.41
CA THR A 5 2.71 26.04 14.04
C THR A 5 3.56 24.78 13.97
N VAL A 6 3.22 23.79 14.80
CA VAL A 6 3.88 22.48 14.78
C VAL A 6 3.73 21.81 13.40
N LEU A 7 2.56 21.90 12.76
CA LEU A 7 2.34 21.31 11.44
C LEU A 7 3.14 22.03 10.34
N SER A 8 3.28 23.36 10.40
CA SER A 8 4.14 24.08 9.45
C SER A 8 5.61 23.73 9.61
N LEU A 9 6.08 23.53 10.85
CA LEU A 9 7.45 23.07 11.10
C LEU A 9 7.65 21.65 10.59
N LEU A 10 6.72 20.73 10.86
CA LEU A 10 6.79 19.35 10.34
C LEU A 10 7.00 19.32 8.82
N VAL A 11 6.20 20.07 8.07
CA VAL A 11 6.31 20.15 6.60
C VAL A 11 7.65 20.75 6.16
N GLU A 12 8.11 21.82 6.83
CA GLU A 12 9.39 22.46 6.54
C GLU A 12 10.58 21.51 6.79
N GLU A 13 10.57 20.82 7.93
CA GLU A 13 11.62 19.89 8.33
C GLU A 13 11.64 18.62 7.46
N MET A 14 10.47 18.13 7.04
CA MET A 14 10.35 17.05 6.05
C MET A 14 10.92 17.48 4.68
N ARG A 15 10.56 18.67 4.18
CA ARG A 15 11.10 19.21 2.92
C ARG A 15 12.62 19.40 2.98
N ASN A 16 13.13 19.82 4.13
CA ASN A 16 14.56 20.02 4.36
C ASN A 16 15.33 18.71 4.61
N GLY A 17 14.67 17.55 4.61
CA GLY A 17 15.30 16.25 4.83
C GLY A 17 15.78 15.99 6.26
N ARG A 18 15.34 16.80 7.24
CA ARG A 18 15.67 16.60 8.66
C ARG A 18 14.77 15.56 9.33
N ILE A 19 13.62 15.27 8.72
CA ILE A 19 12.70 14.20 9.12
C ILE A 19 12.67 13.15 8.01
N ASN A 20 12.97 11.90 8.35
CA ASN A 20 12.94 10.78 7.44
C ASN A 20 11.59 10.04 7.53
N VAL A 21 11.03 9.71 6.38
CA VAL A 21 9.91 8.76 6.27
C VAL A 21 10.50 7.37 6.05
N VAL A 22 10.26 6.46 6.99
CA VAL A 22 10.73 5.06 6.90
C VAL A 22 9.53 4.18 6.62
N ASP A 23 9.56 3.49 5.47
CA ASP A 23 8.58 2.47 5.14
C ASP A 23 8.91 1.17 5.87
N LEU A 24 7.95 0.68 6.66
CA LEU A 24 8.04 -0.55 7.45
C LEU A 24 7.10 -1.65 6.91
N THR A 25 6.60 -1.49 5.69
CA THR A 25 5.70 -2.44 5.04
C THR A 25 6.44 -3.57 4.34
N GLN A 26 5.78 -4.72 4.21
CA GLN A 26 6.17 -5.80 3.31
C GLN A 26 5.40 -5.65 1.99
N SER A 27 6.04 -5.95 0.86
CA SER A 27 5.32 -5.97 -0.43
C SER A 27 4.25 -7.05 -0.41
N LEU A 28 3.01 -6.64 -0.71
CA LEU A 28 1.85 -7.52 -0.73
C LEU A 28 1.75 -8.21 -2.10
N GLY A 29 1.67 -9.54 -2.10
CA GLY A 29 1.54 -10.35 -3.31
C GLY A 29 1.02 -11.76 -3.01
N PRO A 30 0.81 -12.60 -4.04
CA PRO A 30 0.31 -13.96 -3.87
C PRO A 30 1.17 -14.85 -2.96
N ASP A 31 2.46 -14.56 -2.89
CA ASP A 31 3.42 -15.28 -2.03
C ASP A 31 3.51 -14.71 -0.61
N THR A 32 2.77 -13.65 -0.27
CA THR A 32 2.76 -13.09 1.09
C THR A 32 2.25 -14.16 2.06
N PRO A 33 3.06 -14.56 3.06
CA PRO A 33 2.63 -15.58 4.02
C PRO A 33 1.42 -15.09 4.82
N VAL A 34 0.43 -15.96 4.95
CA VAL A 34 -0.75 -15.73 5.79
C VAL A 34 -0.66 -16.61 7.03
N ILE A 35 -1.17 -16.10 8.15
CA ILE A 35 -1.24 -16.85 9.40
C ILE A 35 -2.06 -18.13 9.20
N GLN A 36 -1.48 -19.26 9.60
CA GLN A 36 -2.18 -20.54 9.64
C GLN A 36 -2.87 -20.68 10.99
N LEU A 37 -4.15 -21.01 10.95
CA LEU A 37 -4.95 -21.33 12.13
C LEU A 37 -5.05 -22.85 12.30
N PRO A 38 -5.34 -23.35 13.50
CA PRO A 38 -5.75 -24.73 13.70
C PRO A 38 -6.94 -25.14 12.80
N GLU A 39 -7.01 -26.43 12.43
CA GLU A 39 -7.98 -26.94 11.43
C GLU A 39 -9.46 -26.71 11.78
N MET A 40 -9.80 -26.54 13.07
CA MET A 40 -11.18 -26.27 13.47
C MET A 40 -11.65 -24.84 13.16
N PHE A 41 -10.75 -23.94 12.73
CA PHE A 41 -11.07 -22.55 12.39
C PHE A 41 -10.95 -22.30 10.89
N SER A 42 -11.78 -21.39 10.38
CA SER A 42 -11.69 -20.92 9.00
C SER A 42 -10.39 -20.16 8.76
N GLN A 43 -9.62 -20.56 7.76
CA GLN A 43 -8.35 -19.93 7.41
C GLN A 43 -8.55 -18.53 6.82
N SER A 44 -7.57 -17.66 7.04
CA SER A 44 -7.49 -16.40 6.32
C SER A 44 -7.04 -16.68 4.87
N PRO A 45 -7.70 -16.11 3.85
CA PRO A 45 -7.29 -16.31 2.47
C PRO A 45 -5.95 -15.59 2.19
N GLY A 46 -5.16 -16.16 1.28
CA GLY A 46 -4.06 -15.45 0.63
C GLY A 46 -4.56 -14.41 -0.35
N LEU A 47 -3.72 -13.42 -0.66
CA LEU A 47 -4.04 -12.43 -1.69
C LEU A 47 -4.06 -13.09 -3.08
N THR A 48 -5.12 -12.85 -3.83
CA THR A 48 -5.18 -13.07 -5.27
C THR A 48 -5.19 -11.73 -6.00
N VAL A 49 -4.42 -11.64 -7.08
CA VAL A 49 -4.36 -10.46 -7.95
C VAL A 49 -4.88 -10.85 -9.34
N GLN A 50 -5.96 -10.22 -9.77
CA GLN A 50 -6.55 -10.47 -11.08
C GLN A 50 -6.51 -9.20 -11.92
N GLN A 51 -5.82 -9.25 -13.05
CA GLN A 51 -5.76 -8.13 -13.98
C GLN A 51 -7.14 -7.87 -14.59
N ILE A 52 -7.62 -6.63 -14.49
CA ILE A 52 -8.87 -6.20 -15.12
C ILE A 52 -8.58 -5.73 -16.55
N SER A 53 -7.58 -4.87 -16.71
CA SER A 53 -7.09 -4.39 -18.00
C SER A 53 -5.62 -4.02 -17.91
N LYS A 54 -4.92 -4.03 -19.05
CA LYS A 54 -3.56 -3.51 -19.15
C LYS A 54 -3.28 -2.95 -20.54
N TYR A 55 -3.82 -1.75 -20.81
CA TYR A 55 -3.62 -1.05 -22.09
C TYR A 55 -3.97 -1.93 -23.30
N ASP A 56 -5.01 -2.75 -23.11
CA ASP A 56 -5.56 -3.71 -24.05
C ASP A 56 -7.01 -3.32 -24.41
N ASP A 57 -7.71 -4.15 -25.18
CA ASP A 57 -9.10 -3.86 -25.58
C ASP A 57 -10.05 -3.69 -24.39
N ALA A 58 -9.76 -4.35 -23.26
CA ALA A 58 -10.54 -4.24 -22.02
C ALA A 58 -10.30 -2.91 -21.26
N GLY A 59 -9.20 -2.22 -21.54
CA GLY A 59 -8.89 -0.90 -20.99
C GLY A 59 -7.77 -0.21 -21.75
N PRO A 60 -8.07 0.49 -22.85
CA PRO A 60 -7.05 0.99 -23.78
C PRO A 60 -6.10 2.05 -23.20
N ALA A 61 -6.51 2.74 -22.12
CA ALA A 61 -5.78 3.86 -21.55
C ALA A 61 -5.41 3.69 -20.06
N TRP A 62 -5.65 2.52 -19.44
CA TRP A 62 -5.36 2.30 -18.02
C TRP A 62 -5.01 0.85 -17.69
N TYR A 63 -4.33 0.69 -16.55
CA TYR A 63 -3.97 -0.58 -15.95
C TYR A 63 -4.42 -0.60 -14.49
N TRP A 64 -5.06 -1.71 -14.10
CA TRP A 64 -5.53 -1.94 -12.73
C TRP A 64 -5.90 -3.41 -12.51
N ASN A 65 -5.96 -3.81 -11.25
CA ASN A 65 -6.25 -5.17 -10.82
C ASN A 65 -7.33 -5.18 -9.74
N THR A 66 -8.12 -6.25 -9.71
CA THR A 66 -8.88 -6.63 -8.54
C THR A 66 -7.97 -7.37 -7.56
N LEU A 67 -8.07 -7.03 -6.28
CA LEU A 67 -7.39 -7.70 -5.18
C LEU A 67 -8.46 -8.39 -4.32
N THR A 68 -8.30 -9.69 -4.06
CA THR A 68 -9.20 -10.49 -3.20
C THR A 68 -8.43 -11.35 -2.23
#